data_AF-A0A7R7VG66-F1
#
_entry.id   AF-A0A7R7VG66-F1
#
_cell.length_a   1.000
_cell.length_b   1.000
_cell.length_c   1.000
_cell.angle_alpha   90.00
_cell.angle_beta   90.00
_cell.angle_gamma   90.00
#
_symmetry.space_group_name_H-M   'P 1'
#
loop_
_entity.id
_entity.type
_entity.pdbx_description
1 polymer ?
#
loop_
_entity_poly.entity_id
_entity_poly.type
_entity_poly.pdbx_seq_one_letter_code
_entity_poly.pdbx_strand_id
1 'polypeptide(L)'
;MSASVRSSKMLLTSLMLLAGAPFALAECKCNPIDDCWPSPSKWNALNTSVDGQLIYNQPIAKPCYPGSGYDTQLYQDISEQWTESPFQELSLIGYTYSTVNTCSPINAHYVNWVMRRFTPSARQSG
;
A
#
# COMPACT_ATOMS: atom_id res chain seq x y z
N MET A 1 53.67 -5.08 60.45
CA MET A 1 52.87 -6.23 60.89
C MET A 1 51.68 -6.35 59.95
N SER A 2 51.66 -7.40 59.15
CA SER A 2 50.55 -7.77 58.27
C SER A 2 49.31 -8.18 59.09
N ALA A 3 48.10 -7.87 58.61
CA ALA A 3 47.18 -8.89 58.08
C ALA A 3 45.72 -8.41 57.99
N SER A 4 45.08 -8.87 56.90
CA SER A 4 43.68 -9.27 56.80
C SER A 4 42.62 -8.20 56.56
N VAL A 5 42.41 -7.84 55.29
CA VAL A 5 41.08 -7.40 54.81
C VAL A 5 40.44 -8.60 54.12
N ARG A 6 39.45 -9.22 54.78
CA ARG A 6 38.75 -10.39 54.29
C ARG A 6 37.82 -9.99 53.14
N SER A 7 38.19 -10.42 51.94
CA SER A 7 37.38 -10.38 50.72
C SER A 7 36.04 -11.07 50.95
N SER A 8 34.94 -10.32 50.98
CA SER A 8 33.56 -10.84 50.97
C SER A 8 32.60 -9.70 50.67
N LYS A 9 32.49 -9.35 49.39
CA LYS A 9 31.31 -8.69 48.78
C LYS A 9 31.37 -8.80 47.25
N MET A 10 31.98 -9.86 46.73
CA MET A 10 31.69 -10.34 45.37
C MET A 10 30.37 -11.12 45.43
N LEU A 11 29.24 -10.42 45.44
CA LEU A 11 27.90 -11.03 45.25
C LEU A 11 26.84 -9.95 44.93
N LEU A 12 27.22 -8.89 44.22
CA LEU A 12 26.31 -7.82 43.77
C LEU A 12 26.53 -7.44 42.29
N THR A 13 27.12 -8.33 41.50
CA THR A 13 27.38 -8.10 40.06
C THR A 13 26.48 -8.91 39.13
N SER A 14 25.33 -9.43 39.60
CA SER A 14 24.47 -10.24 38.73
C SER A 14 22.99 -10.09 39.06
N LEU A 15 22.39 -8.93 38.76
CA LEU A 15 20.92 -8.82 38.61
C LEU A 15 20.46 -7.58 37.81
N MET A 16 21.07 -7.28 36.66
CA MET A 16 20.39 -6.46 35.63
C MET A 16 20.85 -6.86 34.23
N LEU A 17 20.47 -8.08 33.81
CA LEU A 17 20.31 -8.42 32.39
C LEU A 17 18.90 -8.99 32.22
N LEU A 18 17.85 -8.19 32.44
CA LEU A 18 16.49 -8.51 31.99
C LEU A 18 15.55 -7.29 32.05
N ALA A 19 15.87 -6.21 31.33
CA ALA A 19 14.90 -5.15 31.11
C ALA A 19 15.01 -4.59 29.68
N GLY A 20 14.09 -5.06 28.84
CA GLY A 20 13.72 -4.38 27.60
C GLY A 20 14.53 -4.76 26.37
N ALA A 21 14.41 -6.01 25.89
CA ALA A 21 14.37 -6.14 24.44
C ALA A 21 13.14 -5.32 23.99
N PRO A 22 13.27 -4.30 23.11
CA PRO A 22 12.10 -3.68 22.53
C PRO A 22 11.39 -4.78 21.75
N PHE A 23 10.24 -5.23 22.27
CA PHE A 23 9.26 -5.88 21.42
C PHE A 23 8.84 -4.80 20.43
N ALA A 24 9.48 -4.76 19.26
CA ALA A 24 8.92 -4.07 18.14
C ALA A 24 7.59 -4.77 17.86
N LEU A 25 6.49 -4.22 18.39
CA LEU A 25 5.17 -4.57 17.89
C LEU A 25 5.26 -4.32 16.39
N ALA A 26 4.97 -5.36 15.60
CA ALA A 26 4.83 -5.18 14.18
C ALA A 26 3.61 -4.28 13.95
N GLU A 27 3.82 -2.97 13.93
CA GLU A 27 2.79 -2.01 13.58
C GLU A 27 2.42 -2.24 12.11
N CYS A 28 1.14 -2.46 11.84
CA CYS A 28 0.63 -2.55 10.49
C CYS A 28 0.95 -1.25 9.74
N LYS A 29 1.37 -1.37 8.48
CA LYS A 29 1.47 -0.20 7.61
C LYS A 29 0.07 0.39 7.38
N CYS A 30 -0.01 1.72 7.35
CA CYS A 30 -1.23 2.43 6.98
C CYS A 30 -1.67 2.08 5.56
N ASN A 31 -2.98 2.01 5.37
CA ASN A 31 -3.63 1.86 4.07
C ASN A 31 -4.57 3.07 3.80
N PRO A 32 -5.09 3.27 2.58
CA PRO A 32 -5.86 4.46 2.21
C PRO A 32 -7.13 4.77 3.02
N ILE A 33 -7.67 3.80 3.78
CA ILE A 33 -8.86 4.01 4.62
C ILE A 33 -8.50 4.30 6.09
N ASP A 34 -7.23 4.22 6.47
CA ASP A 34 -6.78 4.46 7.83
C ASP A 34 -6.53 5.96 8.07
N ASP A 35 -6.77 6.43 9.30
CA ASP A 35 -6.52 7.83 9.70
C ASP A 35 -5.04 8.25 9.57
N CYS A 36 -4.12 7.28 9.63
CA CYS A 36 -2.69 7.53 9.49
C CYS A 36 -2.23 7.62 8.02
N TRP A 37 -3.13 7.43 7.05
CA TRP A 37 -2.83 7.62 5.62
C TRP A 37 -2.42 9.07 5.32
N PRO A 38 -1.44 9.32 4.43
CA PRO A 38 -1.02 10.68 4.14
C PRO A 38 -2.16 11.50 3.54
N SER A 39 -2.33 12.73 4.04
CA SER A 39 -3.31 13.67 3.50
C SER A 39 -2.93 14.13 2.09
N PRO A 40 -3.87 14.70 1.30
CA PRO A 40 -3.58 15.22 -0.03
C PRO A 40 -2.40 16.21 -0.08
N SER A 41 -2.26 17.06 0.95
CA SER A 41 -1.13 17.98 1.07
C SER A 41 0.23 17.28 1.19
N LYS A 42 0.29 16.15 1.92
CA LYS A 42 1.51 15.34 2.03
C LYS A 42 1.85 14.65 0.71
N TRP A 43 0.83 14.15 0.00
CA TRP A 43 1.02 13.60 -1.35
C TRP A 43 1.51 14.66 -2.35
N ASN A 44 0.98 15.89 -2.28
CA ASN A 44 1.44 16.99 -3.14
C ASN A 44 2.89 17.40 -2.84
N ALA A 45 3.27 17.45 -1.56
CA ALA A 45 4.64 17.71 -1.15
C ALA A 45 5.59 16.60 -1.67
N LEU A 46 5.19 15.33 -1.55
CA LEU A 46 5.93 14.22 -2.13
C LEU A 46 6.06 14.37 -3.66
N ASN A 47 4.97 14.64 -4.36
CA ASN A 47 4.99 14.85 -5.81
C ASN A 47 5.97 15.96 -6.22
N THR A 48 5.97 17.07 -5.47
CA THR A 48 6.91 18.18 -5.69
C THR A 48 8.36 17.73 -5.45
N SER A 49 8.63 16.91 -4.43
CA SER A 49 9.97 16.42 -4.12
C SER A 49 10.54 15.43 -5.14
N VAL A 50 9.68 14.85 -6.00
CA VAL A 50 10.07 13.93 -7.08
C VAL A 50 9.83 14.55 -8.46
N ASP A 51 9.89 15.88 -8.56
CA ASP A 51 9.76 16.64 -9.80
C ASP A 51 8.47 16.33 -10.59
N GLY A 52 7.36 16.11 -9.88
CA GLY A 52 6.06 15.85 -10.51
C GLY A 52 5.86 14.42 -11.01
N GLN A 53 6.79 13.50 -10.71
CA GLN A 53 6.75 12.12 -11.22
C GLN A 53 5.92 11.16 -10.36
N LEU A 54 5.17 11.64 -9.36
CA LEU A 54 4.28 10.79 -8.58
C LEU A 54 3.02 10.45 -9.40
N ILE A 55 2.87 9.18 -9.73
CA ILE A 55 1.73 8.68 -10.51
C ILE A 55 0.67 8.11 -9.56
N TYR A 56 -0.56 8.59 -9.71
CA TYR A 56 -1.72 8.01 -9.04
C TYR A 56 -2.26 6.85 -9.89
N ASN A 57 -2.02 5.63 -9.42
CA ASN A 57 -2.39 4.41 -10.13
C ASN A 57 -3.92 4.30 -10.32
N GLN A 58 -4.36 4.16 -11.56
CA GLN A 58 -5.75 3.82 -11.90
C GLN A 58 -5.79 2.44 -12.57
N PRO A 59 -6.80 1.61 -12.27
CA PRO A 59 -6.96 0.33 -12.95
C PRO A 59 -7.05 0.48 -14.47
N ILE A 60 -6.31 -0.35 -15.21
CA ILE A 60 -6.30 -0.36 -16.68
C ILE A 60 -7.72 -0.52 -17.22
N ALA A 61 -8.50 -1.43 -16.63
CA ALA A 61 -9.87 -1.73 -17.01
C ALA A 61 -10.92 -0.75 -16.44
N LYS A 62 -10.54 0.40 -15.86
CA LYS A 62 -11.50 1.41 -15.37
C LYS A 62 -12.55 1.79 -16.43
N PRO A 63 -12.20 1.98 -17.72
CA PRO A 63 -13.19 2.31 -18.76
C PRO A 63 -14.25 1.24 -19.00
N CYS A 64 -14.02 0.01 -18.55
CA CYS A 64 -14.95 -1.09 -18.70
C CYS A 64 -16.13 -1.01 -17.71
N TYR A 65 -15.98 -0.27 -16.60
CA TYR A 65 -16.97 -0.19 -15.53
C TYR A 65 -17.93 0.99 -15.71
N PRO A 66 -19.24 0.83 -15.43
CA PRO A 66 -20.19 1.93 -15.47
C PRO A 66 -19.81 3.07 -14.51
N GLY A 67 -20.01 4.32 -14.94
CA GLY A 67 -19.81 5.51 -14.12
C GLY A 67 -18.81 6.48 -14.74
N SER A 68 -18.12 7.26 -13.90
CA SER A 68 -17.18 8.27 -14.35
C SER A 68 -15.96 7.61 -15.02
N GLY A 69 -15.81 7.85 -16.32
CA GLY A 69 -14.73 7.29 -17.12
C GLY A 69 -15.07 6.00 -17.84
N TYR A 70 -16.33 5.56 -17.85
CA TYR A 70 -16.80 4.51 -18.75
C TYR A 70 -16.59 4.94 -20.20
N ASP A 71 -16.00 4.07 -21.01
CA ASP A 71 -15.79 4.29 -22.44
C ASP A 71 -15.92 2.96 -23.17
N THR A 72 -16.92 2.86 -24.04
CA THR A 72 -17.24 1.64 -24.74
C THR A 72 -16.15 1.24 -25.75
N GLN A 73 -15.49 2.19 -26.39
CA GLN A 73 -14.44 1.88 -27.37
C GLN A 73 -13.20 1.36 -26.64
N LEU A 74 -12.75 2.08 -25.61
CA LEU A 74 -11.60 1.64 -24.81
C LEU A 74 -11.88 0.29 -24.14
N TYR A 75 -13.12 0.02 -23.72
CA TYR A 75 -13.51 -1.29 -23.21
C TYR A 75 -13.24 -2.41 -24.23
N GLN A 76 -13.62 -2.23 -25.50
CA GLN A 76 -13.36 -3.25 -26.53
C GLN A 76 -11.85 -3.43 -26.73
N ASP A 77 -11.11 -2.33 -26.91
CA ASP A 77 -9.67 -2.36 -27.17
C ASP A 77 -8.89 -3.03 -26.01
N ILE A 78 -9.28 -2.75 -24.76
CA ILE A 78 -8.70 -3.35 -23.55
C ILE A 78 -9.07 -4.84 -23.46
N SER A 79 -10.32 -5.19 -23.78
CA SER A 79 -10.81 -6.57 -23.67
C SER A 79 -10.12 -7.50 -24.66
N GLU A 80 -9.87 -7.02 -25.88
CA GLU A 80 -9.17 -7.77 -26.93
C GLU A 80 -7.71 -8.06 -26.57
N GLN A 81 -7.04 -7.12 -25.90
CA GLN A 81 -5.62 -7.22 -25.57
C GLN A 81 -5.33 -7.70 -24.14
N TRP A 82 -6.36 -7.96 -23.33
CA TRP A 82 -6.22 -8.14 -21.88
C TRP A 82 -5.21 -9.24 -21.49
N THR A 83 -5.11 -10.31 -22.27
CA THR A 83 -4.21 -11.44 -22.00
C THR A 83 -2.81 -11.27 -22.58
N GLU A 84 -2.56 -10.20 -23.33
CA GLU A 84 -1.29 -9.96 -24.01
C GLU A 84 -0.27 -9.35 -23.05
N SER A 85 0.92 -9.96 -22.93
CA SER A 85 2.01 -9.44 -22.10
C SER A 85 2.44 -8.03 -22.50
N PRO A 86 2.64 -7.73 -23.80
CA PRO A 86 3.01 -6.39 -24.21
C PRO A 86 2.00 -5.32 -23.77
N PHE A 87 0.70 -5.67 -23.77
CA PHE A 87 -0.35 -4.75 -23.33
C PHE A 87 -0.30 -4.51 -21.82
N GLN A 88 -0.09 -5.56 -21.01
CA GLN A 88 0.02 -5.42 -19.56
C GLN A 88 1.26 -4.62 -19.15
N GLU A 89 2.39 -4.78 -19.84
CA GLU A 89 3.65 -4.11 -19.55
C GLU A 89 3.62 -2.58 -19.76
N LEU A 90 2.64 -2.07 -20.51
CA LEU A 90 2.45 -0.61 -20.69
C LEU A 90 1.96 0.10 -19.42
N SER A 91 1.48 -0.66 -18.42
CA SER A 91 0.97 -0.11 -17.16
C SER A 91 1.87 -0.46 -15.99
N LEU A 92 2.09 0.50 -15.09
CA LEU A 92 2.85 0.31 -13.84
C LEU A 92 2.25 -0.75 -12.91
N ILE A 93 0.96 -1.08 -13.11
CA ILE A 93 0.21 -2.06 -12.32
C ILE A 93 -0.36 -3.19 -13.18
N GLY A 94 0.13 -3.35 -14.42
CA GLY A 94 -0.30 -4.43 -15.31
C GLY A 94 0.36 -5.76 -14.97
N TYR A 95 -0.40 -6.84 -15.09
CA TYR A 95 0.07 -8.17 -14.77
C TYR A 95 -0.71 -9.23 -15.57
N THR A 96 0.01 -10.03 -16.35
CA THR A 96 -0.56 -11.07 -17.24
C THR A 96 -1.24 -12.22 -16.50
N TYR A 97 -0.77 -12.53 -15.28
CA TYR A 97 -1.23 -13.70 -14.52
C TYR A 97 -1.80 -13.32 -13.15
N SER A 98 -2.74 -12.37 -13.10
CA SER A 98 -3.24 -11.87 -11.81
C SER A 98 -3.80 -13.00 -10.96
N THR A 99 -3.26 -13.15 -9.75
CA THR A 99 -3.73 -14.15 -8.76
C THR A 99 -5.06 -13.74 -8.11
N VAL A 100 -5.48 -12.48 -8.33
CA VAL A 100 -6.73 -11.91 -7.82
C VAL A 100 -7.50 -11.21 -8.93
N ASN A 101 -8.79 -11.52 -9.08
CA ASN A 101 -9.65 -10.88 -10.08
C ASN A 101 -10.44 -9.72 -9.46
N THR A 102 -9.74 -8.60 -9.25
CA THR A 102 -10.29 -7.40 -8.60
C THR A 102 -10.86 -6.41 -9.63
N CYS A 103 -10.16 -6.18 -10.74
CA CYS A 103 -10.54 -5.20 -11.77
C CYS A 103 -10.30 -5.72 -13.21
N SER A 104 -10.87 -6.88 -13.56
CA SER A 104 -10.79 -7.44 -14.92
C SER A 104 -11.92 -6.92 -15.82
N PRO A 105 -11.67 -6.66 -17.12
CA PRO A 105 -12.71 -6.24 -18.06
C PRO A 105 -13.82 -7.30 -18.23
N ILE A 106 -13.50 -8.58 -18.04
CA ILE A 106 -14.44 -9.71 -18.24
C ILE A 106 -15.55 -9.72 -17.18
N ASN A 107 -15.30 -9.12 -16.01
CA ASN A 107 -16.25 -9.07 -14.89
C ASN A 107 -16.76 -7.66 -14.60
N ALA A 108 -16.70 -6.74 -15.57
CA ALA A 108 -17.06 -5.34 -15.37
C ALA A 108 -18.48 -5.14 -14.79
N HIS A 109 -19.39 -6.06 -15.06
CA HIS A 109 -20.76 -6.04 -14.54
C HIS A 109 -20.92 -6.60 -13.11
N TYR A 110 -19.97 -7.40 -12.60
CA TYR A 110 -20.13 -8.16 -11.34
C TYR A 110 -19.35 -7.57 -10.16
N VAL A 111 -18.29 -6.79 -10.38
CA VAL A 111 -17.41 -6.29 -9.30
C VAL A 111 -17.41 -4.76 -9.15
N ASN A 112 -18.60 -4.17 -9.04
CA ASN A 112 -18.76 -2.73 -8.80
C ASN A 112 -18.15 -2.26 -7.45
N TRP A 113 -18.01 -3.16 -6.48
CA TRP A 113 -17.53 -2.81 -5.13
C TRP A 113 -16.02 -2.55 -5.05
N VAL A 114 -15.23 -3.10 -5.97
CA VAL A 114 -13.76 -2.95 -5.94
C VAL A 114 -13.34 -1.54 -6.35
N MET A 115 -13.97 -0.97 -7.38
CA MET A 115 -13.65 0.38 -7.85
C MET A 115 -13.91 1.46 -6.80
N ARG A 116 -14.90 1.25 -5.91
CA ARG A 116 -15.16 2.15 -4.77
C ARG A 116 -14.02 2.22 -3.77
N ARG A 117 -13.16 1.21 -3.72
CA ARG A 117 -12.00 1.16 -2.82
C ARG A 117 -10.76 1.85 -3.41
N PHE A 118 -10.73 2.06 -4.73
CA PHE A 118 -9.63 2.72 -5.41
C PHE A 118 -9.85 4.21 -5.62
N THR A 119 -11.09 4.69 -5.75
CA THR A 119 -11.36 6.13 -5.68
C THR A 119 -11.10 6.62 -4.25
N PRO A 120 -10.09 7.46 -3.96
CA PRO A 120 -10.16 8.29 -2.78
C PRO A 120 -11.49 9.01 -2.91
N SER A 121 -12.31 8.91 -1.87
CA SER A 121 -13.44 9.81 -1.74
C SER A 121 -12.86 11.22 -1.88
N ALA A 122 -13.02 11.82 -3.07
CA ALA A 122 -13.62 13.14 -3.11
C ALA A 122 -14.87 12.98 -2.24
N ARG A 123 -14.70 13.32 -0.96
CA ARG A 123 -15.77 13.52 -0.01
C ARG A 123 -16.81 14.31 -0.79
N GLN A 124 -17.89 13.62 -1.18
CA GLN A 124 -19.10 14.29 -1.60
C GLN A 124 -19.55 15.03 -0.36
N SER A 125 -19.11 16.27 -0.25
CA SER A 125 -19.74 17.27 0.58
C SER A 125 -21.10 17.54 -0.06
N GLY A 126 -22.09 16.85 0.48
CA GLY A 126 -23.52 17.11 0.39
C GLY A 126 -24.11 16.69 1.72
#